data_AF-A0A914YIM4-F1
#
_entry.id   AF-A0A914YIM4-F1
#
_cell.length_a   1.000
_cell.length_b   1.000
_cell.length_c   1.000
_cell.angle_alpha   90.00
_cell.angle_beta   90.00
_cell.angle_gamma   90.00
#
_symmetry.space_group_name_H-M   'P 1'
#
loop_
_entity.id
_entity.type
_entity.pdbx_description
1 polymer ?
#
loop_
_entity_poly.entity_id
_entity_poly.type
_entity_poly.pdbx_seq_one_letter_code
_entity_poly.pdbx_strand_id
1 'polypeptide(L)'
;MDNTDFDDLMDFSIYRIMYRQAKNNHGIKNAKDVTTQIWETLFDFPSLKTCTRFNRFILDCVDVIWDIVAGIDGRMPRLKLDFECLSMNFDPTRHLRSPDSGMDSKAIKYCLWPGLINIHDNQYIIKAIMCT
;
A
#
# COMPACT_ATOMS: atom_id res chain seq x y z
N MET A 1 25.79 27.41 10.59
CA MET A 1 25.18 26.17 10.09
C MET A 1 24.76 25.41 11.32
N ASP A 2 23.46 25.24 11.50
CA ASP A 2 22.86 24.69 12.70
C ASP A 2 23.13 23.18 12.73
N ASN A 3 23.52 22.61 13.88
CA ASN A 3 23.89 21.19 13.96
C ASN A 3 22.73 20.26 13.57
N THR A 4 21.48 20.73 13.71
CA THR A 4 20.26 20.03 13.33
C THR A 4 20.15 19.77 11.83
N ASP A 5 20.59 20.71 10.97
CA ASP A 5 20.56 20.54 9.51
C ASP A 5 21.51 19.43 9.02
N PHE A 6 22.62 19.23 9.74
CA PHE A 6 23.61 18.21 9.40
C PHE A 6 23.12 16.80 9.79
N ASP A 7 22.49 16.68 10.96
CA ASP A 7 21.92 15.41 11.44
C ASP A 7 20.76 14.95 10.55
N ASP A 8 19.86 15.84 10.15
CA ASP A 8 18.75 15.53 9.24
C ASP A 8 19.24 15.07 7.85
N LEU A 9 20.31 15.68 7.34
CA LEU A 9 20.93 15.31 6.07
C LEU A 9 21.61 13.93 6.15
N MET A 10 22.22 13.62 7.29
CA MET A 10 22.84 12.32 7.57
C MET A 10 21.76 11.22 7.62
N ASP A 11 20.68 11.44 8.36
CA ASP A 11 19.56 10.49 8.48
C ASP A 11 18.91 10.21 7.13
N PHE A 12 18.70 11.25 6.32
CA PHE A 12 18.21 11.08 4.94
C PHE A 12 19.14 10.21 4.08
N SER A 13 20.44 10.45 4.20
CA SER A 13 21.46 9.71 3.44
C SER A 13 21.53 8.25 3.85
N ILE A 14 21.48 7.98 5.16
CA ILE A 14 21.44 6.63 5.73
C ILE A 14 20.18 5.90 5.26
N TYR A 15 19.00 6.54 5.38
CA TYR A 15 17.74 5.95 4.96
C TYR A 15 17.74 5.56 3.48
N ARG A 16 18.28 6.43 2.62
CA ARG A 16 18.40 6.16 1.18
C ARG A 16 19.27 4.95 0.88
N ILE A 17 20.37 4.78 1.59
CA ILE A 17 21.26 3.63 1.42
C ILE A 17 20.55 2.35 1.89
N MET A 18 19.92 2.38 3.07
CA MET A 18 19.18 1.25 3.61
C MET A 18 18.03 0.82 2.69
N TYR A 19 17.25 1.77 2.15
CA TYR A 19 16.20 1.51 1.16
C TYR A 19 16.75 0.78 -0.07
N ARG A 20 17.82 1.32 -0.67
CA ARG A 20 18.43 0.72 -1.87
C ARG A 20 18.93 -0.68 -1.61
N GLN A 21 19.57 -0.90 -0.47
CA GLN A 21 20.08 -2.20 -0.07
C GLN A 21 18.93 -3.20 0.16
N ALA A 22 17.85 -2.78 0.82
CA ALA A 22 16.66 -3.61 1.01
C ALA A 22 15.98 -3.97 -0.31
N LYS A 23 15.77 -2.99 -1.20
CA LYS A 23 15.16 -3.22 -2.52
C LYS A 23 16.02 -4.14 -3.40
N ASN A 24 17.33 -3.98 -3.38
CA ASN A 24 18.24 -4.86 -4.13
C ASN A 24 18.26 -6.29 -3.58
N ASN A 25 18.26 -6.46 -2.25
CA ASN A 25 18.37 -7.77 -1.62
C ASN A 25 17.04 -8.55 -1.63
N HIS A 26 15.91 -7.85 -1.50
CA HIS A 26 14.61 -8.47 -1.27
C HIS A 26 13.58 -8.19 -2.37
N GLY A 27 13.76 -7.17 -3.21
CA GLY A 27 12.77 -6.76 -4.21
C GLY A 27 12.43 -7.89 -5.20
N ILE A 28 13.45 -8.53 -5.79
CA ILE A 28 13.25 -9.62 -6.75
C ILE A 28 12.61 -10.85 -6.07
N LYS A 29 13.02 -11.16 -4.84
CA LYS A 29 12.46 -12.30 -4.09
C LYS A 29 10.98 -12.06 -3.79
N ASN A 30 10.65 -10.89 -3.25
CA ASN A 30 9.27 -10.53 -2.92
C ASN A 30 8.38 -10.53 -4.17
N ALA A 31 8.87 -10.01 -5.30
CA ALA A 31 8.13 -10.04 -6.56
C ALA A 31 7.81 -11.48 -7.00
N LYS A 32 8.77 -12.41 -6.86
CA LYS A 32 8.54 -13.84 -7.17
C LYS A 32 7.54 -14.48 -6.22
N ASP A 33 7.65 -14.21 -4.92
CA ASP A 33 6.77 -14.79 -3.90
C ASP A 33 5.33 -14.33 -4.10
N VAL A 34 5.11 -13.01 -4.30
CA VAL A 34 3.79 -12.43 -4.60
C VAL A 34 3.22 -13.01 -5.89
N THR A 35 4.03 -13.07 -6.95
CA THR A 35 3.61 -13.63 -8.24
C THR A 35 3.18 -15.10 -8.09
N THR A 36 3.90 -15.88 -7.27
CA THR A 36 3.58 -17.29 -7.00
C THR A 36 2.24 -17.43 -6.31
N GLN A 37 1.99 -16.66 -5.24
CA GLN A 37 0.70 -16.67 -4.53
C GLN A 37 -0.48 -16.27 -5.42
N ILE A 38 -0.29 -15.29 -6.30
CA ILE A 38 -1.30 -14.89 -7.28
C ILE A 38 -1.64 -16.07 -8.21
N TRP A 39 -0.63 -16.83 -8.63
CA TRP A 39 -0.84 -17.98 -9.51
C TRP A 39 -1.45 -19.20 -8.84
N GLU A 40 -1.20 -19.39 -7.54
CA GLU A 40 -1.89 -20.38 -6.73
C GLU A 40 -3.38 -20.02 -6.60
N THR A 41 -3.69 -18.73 -6.45
CA THR A 41 -5.08 -18.24 -6.35
C THR A 41 -5.80 -18.28 -7.70
N LEU A 42 -5.12 -17.94 -8.79
CA LEU A 42 -5.67 -17.91 -10.16
C LEU A 42 -5.44 -19.22 -10.93
N PHE A 43 -5.44 -20.36 -10.25
CA PHE A 43 -5.14 -21.66 -10.86
C PHE A 43 -6.09 -22.02 -12.02
N ASP A 44 -7.34 -21.54 -11.98
CA ASP A 44 -8.35 -21.73 -13.02
C ASP A 44 -8.07 -20.95 -14.32
N PHE A 45 -7.17 -19.97 -14.29
CA PHE A 45 -6.89 -19.06 -15.41
C PHE A 45 -5.42 -19.10 -15.87
N PRO A 46 -4.93 -20.23 -16.40
CA PRO A 46 -3.53 -20.38 -16.80
C PRO A 46 -3.11 -19.43 -17.94
N SER A 47 -4.05 -18.99 -18.78
CA SER A 47 -3.82 -18.03 -19.86
C SER A 47 -3.37 -16.65 -19.36
N LEU A 48 -3.67 -16.30 -18.11
CA LEU A 48 -3.22 -15.03 -17.53
C LEU A 48 -1.71 -15.02 -17.26
N LYS A 49 -1.07 -16.19 -17.07
CA LYS A 49 0.38 -16.31 -16.86
C LYS A 49 1.20 -15.80 -18.03
N THR A 50 0.69 -15.95 -19.25
CA THR A 50 1.36 -15.51 -20.47
C THR A 50 0.96 -14.09 -20.88
N CYS A 51 -0.02 -13.49 -20.20
CA CYS A 51 -0.46 -12.12 -20.46
C CYS A 51 0.59 -11.13 -19.93
N THR A 52 1.40 -10.58 -20.83
CA THR A 52 2.45 -9.60 -20.50
C THR A 52 1.91 -8.36 -19.81
N ARG A 53 0.71 -7.90 -20.19
CA ARG A 53 0.07 -6.72 -19.56
C ARG A 53 -0.29 -6.99 -18.10
N PHE A 54 -0.79 -8.18 -17.80
CA PHE A 54 -1.15 -8.56 -16.43
C PHE A 54 0.11 -8.77 -15.57
N ASN A 55 1.14 -9.43 -16.11
CA ASN A 55 2.43 -9.56 -15.43
C ASN A 55 3.07 -8.20 -15.11
N ARG A 56 3.01 -7.26 -16.06
CA ARG A 56 3.49 -5.89 -15.83
C ARG A 56 2.70 -5.19 -14.72
N PHE A 57 1.38 -5.32 -14.73
CA PHE A 57 0.54 -4.78 -13.68
C PHE A 57 0.91 -5.30 -12.29
N ILE A 58 1.16 -6.61 -12.15
CA ILE A 58 1.61 -7.19 -10.86
C ILE A 58 2.92 -6.56 -10.39
N LEU A 59 3.90 -6.44 -11.29
CA LEU A 59 5.19 -5.83 -10.95
C LEU A 59 5.04 -4.36 -10.56
N ASP A 60 4.25 -3.60 -11.31
CA ASP A 60 3.95 -2.20 -11.00
C ASP A 60 3.30 -2.08 -9.61
N CYS A 61 2.39 -2.99 -9.22
CA CYS A 61 1.81 -3.03 -7.88
C CYS A 61 2.86 -3.31 -6.79
N VAL A 62 3.79 -4.24 -7.03
CA VAL A 62 4.87 -4.54 -6.07
C VAL A 62 5.79 -3.34 -5.87
N ASP A 63 6.12 -2.63 -6.94
CA ASP A 63 6.92 -1.40 -6.87
C ASP A 63 6.18 -0.28 -6.11
N VAL A 64 4.90 -0.07 -6.39
CA VAL A 64 4.08 0.93 -5.68
C VAL A 64 4.00 0.64 -4.19
N ILE A 65 3.78 -0.61 -3.79
CA ILE A 65 3.74 -0.99 -2.38
C ILE A 65 5.10 -0.78 -1.71
N TRP A 66 6.20 -1.11 -2.39
CA TRP A 66 7.54 -0.84 -1.89
C TRP A 66 7.77 0.65 -1.63
N ASP A 67 7.33 1.49 -2.54
CA ASP A 67 7.44 2.94 -2.42
C ASP A 67 6.56 3.50 -1.30
N ILE A 68 5.39 2.89 -1.06
CA ILE A 68 4.50 3.23 0.07
C ILE A 68 5.14 2.83 1.41
N VAL A 69 5.71 1.63 1.52
CA VAL A 69 6.19 1.07 2.81
C VAL A 69 7.60 1.55 3.16
N ALA A 70 8.49 1.62 2.17
CA ALA A 70 9.90 1.93 2.36
C ALA A 70 10.27 3.33 1.82
N GLY A 71 9.29 4.10 1.36
CA GLY A 71 9.48 5.46 0.91
C GLY A 71 10.08 5.59 -0.50
N ILE A 72 9.99 6.79 -1.06
CA ILE A 72 10.37 7.09 -2.44
C ILE A 72 11.71 7.82 -2.45
N ASP A 73 12.69 7.31 -3.22
CA ASP A 73 13.97 7.96 -3.48
C ASP A 73 14.76 8.40 -2.24
N GLY A 74 14.65 7.63 -1.14
CA GLY A 74 15.34 7.91 0.12
C GLY A 74 14.61 8.90 1.04
N ARG A 75 13.40 9.34 0.70
CA ARG A 75 12.50 10.00 1.65
C ARG A 75 11.79 8.94 2.46
N MET A 76 11.66 9.17 3.77
CA MET A 76 10.85 8.34 4.65
C MET A 76 9.42 8.20 4.09
N PRO A 77 8.74 7.07 4.40
CA PRO A 77 7.43 6.78 3.88
C PRO A 77 6.48 7.88 4.32
N ARG A 78 5.75 8.45 3.34
CA ARG A 78 4.75 9.50 3.61
C ARG A 78 3.34 8.95 3.58
N LEU A 79 3.18 7.72 3.11
CA LEU A 79 1.88 7.10 2.87
C LEU A 79 1.79 5.82 3.68
N LYS A 80 0.61 5.56 4.24
CA LYS A 80 0.30 4.32 4.95
C LYS A 80 -1.03 3.77 4.46
N LEU A 81 -1.07 2.47 4.26
CA LEU A 81 -2.34 1.76 4.08
C LEU A 81 -3.01 1.55 5.43
N ASP A 82 -4.24 2.00 5.52
CA ASP A 82 -5.08 1.79 6.68
C ASP A 82 -6.01 0.60 6.45
N PHE A 83 -5.56 -0.53 6.97
CA PHE A 83 -6.30 -1.79 6.97
C PHE A 83 -7.24 -1.89 8.17
N GLU A 84 -7.05 -1.05 9.18
CA GLU A 84 -7.76 -1.17 10.43
C GLU A 84 -9.14 -0.53 10.29
N CYS A 85 -10.11 -1.38 9.97
CA CYS A 85 -11.54 -1.08 10.14
C CYS A 85 -11.93 -1.09 11.63
N LEU A 86 -11.10 -0.46 12.47
CA LEU A 86 -11.24 -0.39 13.92
C LEU A 86 -12.58 0.25 14.33
N SER A 87 -13.17 1.05 13.45
CA SER A 87 -14.53 1.52 13.63
C SER A 87 -15.51 0.47 13.10
N MET A 88 -16.24 -0.19 14.00
CA MET A 88 -17.44 -0.95 13.63
C MET A 88 -18.52 -0.10 12.94
N ASN A 89 -18.37 1.24 12.97
CA ASN A 89 -19.30 2.19 12.41
C ASN A 89 -18.73 2.94 11.20
N PHE A 90 -19.57 3.17 10.19
CA PHE A 90 -19.24 3.93 9.00
C PHE A 90 -18.95 5.40 9.33
N ASP A 91 -17.76 5.87 8.95
CA ASP A 91 -17.35 7.27 9.03
C ASP A 91 -17.18 7.82 7.60
N PRO A 92 -18.00 8.79 7.16
CA PRO A 92 -17.93 9.35 5.80
C PRO A 92 -16.62 10.11 5.52
N THR A 93 -15.85 10.50 6.54
CA THR A 93 -14.56 11.16 6.36
C THR A 93 -13.46 10.17 5.97
N ARG A 94 -13.59 8.91 6.38
CA ARG A 94 -12.60 7.83 6.19
C ARG A 94 -13.04 6.78 5.18
N HIS A 95 -14.34 6.58 5.05
CA HIS A 95 -14.92 5.45 4.33
C HIS A 95 -15.78 5.88 3.14
N LEU A 96 -15.74 5.07 2.09
CA LEU A 96 -16.62 5.09 0.95
C LEU A 96 -17.48 3.83 0.96
N ARG A 97 -18.76 3.96 0.65
CA ARG A 97 -19.69 2.82 0.59
C ARG A 97 -19.54 2.11 -0.75
N SER A 98 -19.53 0.77 -0.71
CA SER A 98 -19.70 -0.02 -1.92
C SER A 98 -21.06 0.28 -2.55
N PRO A 99 -21.19 0.31 -3.89
CA PRO A 99 -22.47 0.49 -4.58
C PRO A 99 -23.56 -0.49 -4.14
N ASP A 100 -23.17 -1.70 -3.72
CA ASP A 100 -24.09 -2.76 -3.29
C ASP A 100 -24.44 -2.72 -1.79
N SER A 101 -23.96 -1.72 -1.05
CA SER A 101 -24.17 -1.62 0.40
C SER A 101 -25.45 -0.87 0.78
N GLY A 102 -26.06 -1.26 1.91
CA GLY A 102 -27.28 -0.62 2.40
C GLY A 102 -26.99 0.79 2.92
N MET A 103 -27.70 1.79 2.41
CA MET A 103 -27.50 3.20 2.78
C MET A 103 -27.86 3.50 4.24
N ASP A 104 -28.77 2.70 4.83
CA ASP A 104 -29.32 2.95 6.17
C ASP A 104 -28.49 2.34 7.30
N SER A 105 -27.69 1.30 6.99
CA SER A 105 -26.85 0.62 7.98
C SER A 105 -25.58 1.44 8.22
N LYS A 106 -25.25 1.68 9.49
CA LYS A 106 -23.95 2.25 9.87
C LYS A 106 -22.94 1.18 10.27
N ALA A 107 -23.37 -0.06 10.48
CA ALA A 107 -22.49 -1.14 10.91
C ALA A 107 -21.67 -1.64 9.73
N ILE A 108 -20.34 -1.66 9.85
CA ILE A 108 -19.44 -2.21 8.83
C ILE A 108 -19.44 -3.73 8.97
N LYS A 109 -19.79 -4.43 7.89
CA LYS A 109 -19.76 -5.90 7.84
C LYS A 109 -18.39 -6.42 7.43
N TYR A 110 -17.77 -5.81 6.43
CA TYR A 110 -16.43 -6.15 5.97
C TYR A 110 -15.78 -5.01 5.17
N CYS A 111 -14.45 -5.01 5.19
CA CYS A 111 -13.61 -4.12 4.39
C CYS A 111 -13.35 -4.74 3.02
N LEU A 112 -13.63 -4.00 1.96
CA LEU A 112 -13.26 -4.40 0.60
C LEU A 112 -11.87 -3.90 0.21
N TRP A 113 -11.54 -2.67 0.61
CA TRP A 113 -10.27 -2.04 0.24
C TRP A 113 -9.78 -1.09 1.34
N PRO A 114 -8.48 -1.13 1.69
CA PRO A 114 -7.91 -0.23 2.70
C PRO A 114 -7.92 1.23 2.24
N GLY A 115 -7.86 2.15 3.20
CA GLY A 115 -7.65 3.57 2.93
C GLY A 115 -6.18 3.86 2.66
N LEU A 116 -5.89 4.97 1.96
CA LEU A 116 -4.53 5.50 1.82
C LEU A 116 -4.44 6.81 2.61
N ILE A 117 -3.57 6.84 3.61
CA ILE A 117 -3.42 7.97 4.53
C ILE A 117 -2.04 8.61 4.34
N ASN A 118 -1.97 9.93 4.39
CA ASN A 118 -0.71 10.66 4.57
C ASN A 118 -0.30 10.64 6.05
N ILE A 119 0.91 10.15 6.32
CA ILE A 119 1.42 9.93 7.68
C ILE A 119 1.60 11.24 8.45
N HIS A 120 1.89 12.35 7.77
CA HIS A 120 2.21 13.62 8.43
C HIS A 120 0.99 14.34 9.00
N ASP A 121 -0.14 14.31 8.29
CA ASP A 121 -1.37 15.03 8.64
C ASP A 121 -2.52 14.09 9.02
N ASN A 122 -2.30 12.77 8.91
CA ASN A 122 -3.29 11.72 9.13
C ASN A 122 -4.56 11.89 8.27
N GLN A 123 -4.43 12.50 7.09
CA GLN A 123 -5.54 12.70 6.15
C GLN A 123 -5.66 11.54 5.16
N TYR A 124 -6.90 11.08 4.92
CA TYR A 124 -7.20 10.09 3.90
C TYR A 124 -7.13 10.74 2.52
N ILE A 125 -6.13 10.36 1.74
CA ILE A 125 -6.03 10.69 0.32
C ILE A 125 -7.04 9.85 -0.47
N ILE A 126 -7.12 8.56 -0.12
CA ILE A 126 -8.10 7.62 -0.68
C ILE A 126 -8.87 7.01 0.49
N LYS A 127 -10.20 7.13 0.44
CA LYS A 127 -11.08 6.55 1.45
C LYS A 127 -11.13 5.03 1.31
N ALA A 128 -11.21 4.34 2.45
CA ALA A 128 -11.37 2.89 2.48
C ALA A 128 -12.76 2.49 1.97
N ILE A 129 -12.87 1.38 1.25
CA ILE A 129 -14.14 0.92 0.69
C ILE A 129 -14.77 -0.11 1.63
N MET A 130 -15.99 0.18 2.08
CA MET A 130 -16.69 -0.59 3.11
C MET A 130 -18.04 -1.11 2.60
N CYS A 131 -18.41 -2.30 3.07
CA CYS A 131 -19.77 -2.82 2.98
C CYS A 131 -20.47 -2.71 4.33
N THR A 132 -21.65 -2.09 4.33
CA THR A 132 -22.49 -1.81 5.50
C THR A 132 -23.85 -2.49 5.43
#